data_AF-A0ABC9X2X8-F1
#
_entry.id   AF-A0ABC9X2X8-F1
#
_cell.length_a   1.000
_cell.length_b   1.000
_cell.length_c   1.000
_cell.angle_alpha   90.00
_cell.angle_beta   90.00
_cell.angle_gamma   90.00
#
_symmetry.space_group_name_H-M   'P 1'
#
loop_
_entity.id
_entity.type
_entity.pdbx_description
1 polymer ?
#
loop_
_entity_poly.entity_id
_entity_poly.type
_entity_poly.pdbx_seq_one_letter_code
_entity_poly.pdbx_strand_id
1 'polypeptide(L)'
;MSNKKAHVAVLFSGGIDSMVIAALADKHVPLEEPIDLLNVAFMIKEAAKQKSTTKKHSNQQVPFDLLCPQESYKDLDPKTGAHLSCFDVPDRITGRAGLKELEAINPSRTWNFVEINVVLEELKKMRQQCINHLIYPLDTVLDDSIGCAIWFASRGEGFISNRGELKPYKSPAKVVLTGIGADEQLAGYSRHRVCFKKHGLEGLNEELEMELDRISSRNLGRDDRIIGDHGKEARFPFLDEDVVSFLNSLPISEKADLTLPRGIGEKLILRLAAKELGLTASTILPKRAVQFGSRIAKLESNREKASDTCSRLKLFSVD
;
A
#
# COMPACT_ATOMS: atom_id res chain seq x y z
N MET A 1 9.29 -15.14 27.99
CA MET A 1 8.65 -14.21 27.04
C MET A 1 7.48 -14.94 26.44
N SER A 2 6.28 -14.39 26.59
CA SER A 2 5.03 -14.97 26.08
C SER A 2 5.16 -15.24 24.58
N ASN A 3 5.01 -16.50 24.16
CA ASN A 3 5.12 -16.96 22.77
C ASN A 3 3.84 -16.62 21.97
N LYS A 4 3.27 -15.42 22.22
CA LYS A 4 2.00 -14.99 21.64
C LYS A 4 2.21 -14.58 20.18
N LYS A 5 1.34 -15.09 19.33
CA LYS A 5 1.32 -14.83 17.89
C LYS A 5 0.47 -13.61 17.61
N ALA A 6 0.77 -12.91 16.52
CA ALA A 6 -0.10 -11.84 16.04
C ALA A 6 -1.37 -12.46 15.45
N HIS A 7 -2.53 -12.13 16.01
CA HIS A 7 -3.83 -12.55 15.44
C HIS A 7 -4.36 -11.55 14.41
N VAL A 8 -3.94 -10.28 14.56
CA VAL A 8 -4.34 -9.15 13.72
C VAL A 8 -3.13 -8.60 12.99
N ALA A 9 -3.31 -8.32 11.71
CA ALA A 9 -2.37 -7.58 10.89
C ALA A 9 -3.03 -6.32 10.30
N VAL A 10 -2.23 -5.33 9.92
CA VAL A 10 -2.67 -4.11 9.24
C VAL A 10 -1.96 -4.01 7.89
N LEU A 11 -2.69 -3.75 6.80
CA LEU A 11 -2.06 -3.31 5.55
C LEU A 11 -1.51 -1.91 5.76
N PHE A 12 -0.19 -1.79 5.85
CA PHE A 12 0.44 -0.65 6.51
C PHE A 12 1.40 0.07 5.58
N SER A 13 1.01 1.24 5.09
CA SER A 13 1.86 2.12 4.26
C SER A 13 2.53 3.24 5.05
N GLY A 14 2.12 3.48 6.30
CA GLY A 14 2.50 4.68 7.07
C GLY A 14 1.72 5.93 6.67
N GLY A 15 0.74 5.82 5.78
CA GLY A 15 -0.26 6.86 5.53
C GLY A 15 -1.27 6.95 6.68
N ILE A 16 -1.95 8.10 6.78
CA ILE A 16 -2.85 8.42 7.89
C ILE A 16 -3.90 7.35 8.18
N ASP A 17 -4.47 6.72 7.15
CA ASP A 17 -5.50 5.68 7.28
C ASP A 17 -4.96 4.46 8.04
N SER A 18 -3.82 3.92 7.58
CA SER A 18 -3.18 2.77 8.23
C SER A 18 -2.59 3.11 9.60
N MET A 19 -2.18 4.37 9.82
CA MET A 19 -1.66 4.83 11.12
C MET A 19 -2.77 4.91 12.16
N VAL A 20 -3.94 5.45 11.80
CA VAL A 20 -5.11 5.49 12.68
C VAL A 20 -5.58 4.07 13.01
N ILE A 21 -5.68 3.19 12.00
CA ILE A 21 -6.05 1.79 12.23
C ILE A 21 -5.04 1.10 13.16
N ALA A 22 -3.73 1.30 12.96
CA ALA A 22 -2.71 0.72 13.84
C ALA A 22 -2.83 1.26 15.27
N ALA A 23 -2.97 2.57 15.45
CA ALA A 23 -3.14 3.18 16.77
C ALA A 23 -4.43 2.71 17.48
N LEU A 24 -5.52 2.50 16.76
CA LEU A 24 -6.74 1.90 17.31
C LEU A 24 -6.54 0.42 17.65
N ALA A 25 -5.86 -0.35 16.78
CA ALA A 25 -5.55 -1.75 17.05
C ALA A 25 -4.71 -1.89 18.34
N ASP A 26 -3.76 -0.98 18.60
CA ASP A 26 -3.00 -0.97 19.85
C ASP A 26 -3.88 -0.83 21.10
N LYS A 27 -4.94 -0.02 21.03
CA LYS A 27 -5.87 0.18 22.15
C LYS A 27 -6.75 -1.03 22.44
N HIS A 28 -7.04 -1.85 21.43
CA HIS A 28 -8.06 -2.90 21.53
C HIS A 28 -7.49 -4.33 21.49
N VAL A 29 -6.31 -4.54 20.91
CA VAL A 29 -5.62 -5.84 20.95
C VAL A 29 -4.95 -5.99 22.32
N PRO A 30 -5.04 -7.16 23.01
CA PRO A 30 -4.38 -7.38 24.30
C PRO A 30 -2.89 -7.02 24.24
N LEU A 31 -2.37 -6.27 25.22
CA LEU A 31 -1.01 -5.69 25.19
C LEU A 31 0.11 -6.71 24.88
N GLU A 32 -0.05 -7.92 25.39
CA GLU A 32 0.91 -9.03 25.24
C GLU A 32 0.90 -9.68 23.83
N GLU A 33 -0.05 -9.33 22.98
CA GLU A 33 -0.14 -9.84 21.60
C GLU A 33 0.54 -8.88 20.62
N PRO A 34 1.45 -9.35 19.77
CA PRO A 34 2.03 -8.48 18.77
C PRO A 34 1.01 -8.11 17.68
N ILE A 35 1.23 -6.98 17.01
CA ILE A 35 0.47 -6.56 15.83
C ILE A 35 1.41 -6.57 14.62
N ASP A 36 1.01 -7.26 13.55
CA ASP A 36 1.79 -7.31 12.31
C ASP A 36 1.44 -6.12 11.41
N LEU A 37 2.45 -5.36 10.99
CA LEU A 37 2.33 -4.27 10.03
C LEU A 37 2.88 -4.73 8.68
N LEU A 38 1.99 -5.01 7.72
CA LEU A 38 2.35 -5.59 6.43
C LEU A 38 2.66 -4.49 5.42
N ASN A 39 3.93 -4.36 5.02
CA ASN A 39 4.38 -3.31 4.10
C ASN A 39 5.10 -3.89 2.89
N VAL A 40 4.52 -3.66 1.70
CA VAL A 40 5.00 -4.20 0.42
C VAL A 40 5.83 -3.17 -0.35
N ALA A 41 6.94 -3.62 -0.92
CA ALA A 41 7.81 -2.83 -1.78
C ALA A 41 8.21 -3.64 -3.01
N PHE A 42 8.12 -3.02 -4.19
CA PHE A 42 8.58 -3.59 -5.45
C PHE A 42 9.95 -3.03 -5.79
N MET A 43 10.88 -3.91 -6.15
CA MET A 43 12.28 -3.57 -6.39
C MET A 43 12.42 -2.45 -7.44
N ILE A 44 13.12 -1.39 -7.07
CA ILE A 44 13.51 -0.33 -8.01
C ILE A 44 14.77 -0.81 -8.74
N LYS A 45 14.72 -0.85 -10.08
CA LYS A 45 15.95 -1.01 -10.88
C LYS A 45 16.81 0.24 -10.66
N GLU A 46 18.00 0.09 -10.07
CA GLU A 46 18.96 1.20 -10.04
C GLU A 46 19.29 1.57 -11.49
N ALA A 47 18.91 2.78 -11.91
CA ALA A 47 19.44 3.34 -13.14
C ALA A 47 20.95 3.50 -12.91
N ALA A 48 21.76 2.74 -13.63
CA ALA A 48 23.22 2.87 -13.60
C ALA A 48 23.59 4.35 -13.63
N LYS A 49 24.12 4.86 -12.51
CA LYS A 49 24.66 6.22 -12.44
C LYS A 49 25.92 6.25 -13.31
N GLN A 50 25.77 6.54 -14.59
CA GLN A 50 26.82 7.14 -15.40
C GLN A 50 26.41 8.55 -15.77
N LYS A 51 26.84 9.52 -14.95
CA LYS A 51 27.10 10.88 -15.41
C LYS A 51 28.61 11.11 -15.28
N SER A 52 29.38 10.51 -16.18
CA SER A 52 30.69 11.05 -16.55
C SER A 52 30.49 12.01 -17.72
N THR A 53 30.82 13.27 -17.48
CA THR A 53 30.89 14.35 -18.44
C THR A 53 32.00 14.12 -19.47
N THR A 54 31.66 13.86 -20.74
CA THR A 54 32.47 14.27 -21.91
C THR A 54 31.70 14.18 -23.23
N LYS A 55 32.07 15.05 -24.18
CA LYS A 55 31.38 15.40 -25.44
C LYS A 55 31.57 14.38 -26.59
N LYS A 56 30.55 14.31 -27.47
CA LYS A 56 30.51 14.06 -28.95
C LYS A 56 31.29 12.86 -29.56
N HIS A 57 30.61 11.92 -30.24
CA HIS A 57 30.41 11.85 -31.71
C HIS A 57 29.78 10.49 -32.18
N SER A 58 28.85 10.58 -33.14
CA SER A 58 28.40 9.67 -34.24
C SER A 58 28.43 8.12 -34.19
N ASN A 59 27.28 7.56 -34.62
CA ASN A 59 27.02 6.34 -35.42
C ASN A 59 27.61 4.97 -35.00
N GLN A 60 26.75 4.03 -34.59
CA GLN A 60 26.38 2.79 -35.34
C GLN A 60 25.51 1.87 -34.44
N GLN A 61 24.47 1.27 -35.04
CA GLN A 61 23.76 0.09 -34.54
C GLN A 61 24.68 -1.13 -34.67
N VAL A 62 24.77 -2.04 -33.68
CA VAL A 62 24.21 -3.43 -33.62
C VAL A 62 24.44 -4.01 -32.18
N PRO A 63 23.91 -5.20 -31.78
CA PRO A 63 23.35 -5.44 -30.45
C PRO A 63 24.37 -6.04 -29.47
N PHE A 64 24.14 -5.91 -28.16
CA PHE A 64 24.98 -6.65 -27.20
C PHE A 64 24.14 -7.53 -26.28
N ASP A 65 24.51 -8.80 -26.37
CA ASP A 65 23.95 -9.98 -25.75
C ASP A 65 23.69 -9.88 -24.25
N LEU A 66 22.53 -10.44 -23.91
CA LEU A 66 22.23 -11.18 -22.70
C LEU A 66 23.46 -11.84 -22.07
N LEU A 67 23.78 -11.47 -20.84
CA LEU A 67 24.38 -12.37 -19.85
C LEU A 67 23.94 -11.92 -18.44
N CYS A 68 22.88 -12.54 -17.96
CA CYS A 68 22.51 -12.56 -16.54
C CYS A 68 23.45 -13.51 -15.79
N PRO A 69 23.98 -13.16 -14.60
CA PRO A 69 24.40 -14.17 -13.65
C PRO A 69 23.15 -14.83 -13.07
N GLN A 70 22.99 -16.12 -13.35
CA GLN A 70 22.08 -17.00 -12.63
C GLN A 70 22.67 -17.25 -11.25
N GLU A 71 22.13 -16.65 -10.19
CA GLU A 71 22.39 -17.13 -8.83
C GLU A 71 21.08 -17.43 -8.12
N SER A 72 20.97 -18.71 -7.75
CA SER A 72 19.88 -19.32 -6.99
C SER A 72 19.83 -18.71 -5.59
N TYR A 73 18.66 -18.22 -5.19
CA TYR A 73 18.33 -17.54 -3.92
C TYR A 73 18.53 -18.38 -2.63
N LYS A 74 19.32 -19.46 -2.64
CA LYS A 74 19.52 -20.34 -1.48
C LYS A 74 20.71 -19.98 -0.60
N ASP A 75 21.62 -19.12 -1.05
CA ASP A 75 22.77 -18.66 -0.27
C ASP A 75 22.82 -17.13 -0.27
N LEU A 76 22.32 -16.47 0.79
CA LEU A 76 22.43 -15.02 0.94
C LEU A 76 23.08 -14.67 2.28
N ASP A 77 24.32 -14.19 2.19
CA ASP A 77 25.11 -13.64 3.29
C ASP A 77 24.49 -12.29 3.75
N PRO A 78 24.16 -12.08 5.04
CA PRO A 78 23.44 -10.90 5.52
C PRO A 78 24.23 -9.56 5.47
N LYS A 79 25.42 -9.50 4.87
CA LYS A 79 26.40 -8.41 5.12
C LYS A 79 26.53 -7.31 4.08
N THR A 80 25.76 -7.29 3.00
CA THR A 80 25.84 -6.20 2.00
C THR A 80 24.68 -5.20 2.13
N GLY A 81 24.92 -4.14 2.89
CA GLY A 81 24.00 -2.98 3.04
C GLY A 81 23.64 -2.25 1.73
N ALA A 82 24.25 -2.62 0.60
CA ALA A 82 23.93 -2.10 -0.73
C ALA A 82 22.62 -2.67 -1.30
N HIS A 83 22.11 -3.81 -0.81
CA HIS A 83 20.92 -4.46 -1.39
C HIS A 83 19.58 -4.00 -0.77
N LEU A 84 19.60 -3.27 0.35
CA LEU A 84 18.39 -2.74 1.02
C LEU A 84 17.83 -1.47 0.36
N SER A 85 18.68 -0.66 -0.29
CA SER A 85 18.27 0.59 -0.94
C SER A 85 17.23 0.39 -2.04
N CYS A 86 17.27 -0.75 -2.75
CA CYS A 86 16.40 -1.02 -3.89
C CYS A 86 14.92 -1.21 -3.49
N PHE A 87 14.63 -1.38 -2.20
CA PHE A 87 13.28 -1.46 -1.63
C PHE A 87 12.90 -0.24 -0.79
N ASP A 88 13.72 0.82 -0.77
CA ASP A 88 13.41 2.11 -0.15
C ASP A 88 12.43 2.91 -1.02
N VAL A 89 11.28 2.29 -1.26
CA VAL A 89 10.13 2.89 -1.93
C VAL A 89 9.43 3.86 -0.98
N PRO A 90 8.65 4.83 -1.50
CA PRO A 90 8.02 5.83 -0.66
C PRO A 90 7.16 5.28 0.50
N ASP A 91 6.42 4.18 0.28
CA ASP A 91 5.60 3.55 1.34
C ASP A 91 6.45 2.74 2.33
N ARG A 92 7.62 2.23 1.95
CA ARG A 92 8.57 1.62 2.89
C ARG A 92 9.15 2.67 3.83
N ILE A 93 9.58 3.80 3.27
CA ILE A 93 10.16 4.91 4.03
C ILE A 93 9.13 5.49 5.01
N THR A 94 7.92 5.79 4.52
CA THR A 94 6.84 6.32 5.37
C THR A 94 6.34 5.28 6.37
N GLY A 95 6.25 4.00 6.00
CA GLY A 95 5.96 2.90 6.92
C GLY A 95 6.96 2.78 8.07
N ARG A 96 8.27 2.79 7.80
CA ARG A 96 9.30 2.77 8.86
C ARG A 96 9.25 4.01 9.76
N ALA A 97 8.93 5.18 9.21
CA ALA A 97 8.72 6.39 10.01
C ALA A 97 7.46 6.28 10.89
N GLY A 98 6.37 5.73 10.36
CA GLY A 98 5.14 5.45 11.10
C GLY A 98 5.33 4.42 12.21
N LEU A 99 6.12 3.37 11.99
CA LEU A 99 6.50 2.41 13.04
C LEU A 99 7.14 3.13 14.24
N LYS A 100 8.14 4.01 13.98
CA LYS A 100 8.80 4.76 15.06
C LYS A 100 7.83 5.66 15.83
N GLU A 101 6.84 6.22 15.13
CA GLU A 101 5.80 7.02 15.77
C GLU A 101 4.88 6.15 16.66
N LEU A 102 4.47 4.97 16.20
CA LEU A 102 3.69 4.01 17.00
C LEU A 102 4.48 3.49 18.22
N GLU A 103 5.76 3.18 18.05
CA GLU A 103 6.66 2.77 19.14
C GLU A 103 6.84 3.88 20.18
N ALA A 104 6.86 5.15 19.75
CA ALA A 104 6.92 6.29 20.66
C ALA A 104 5.63 6.48 21.47
N ILE A 105 4.46 6.21 20.85
CA ILE A 105 3.15 6.28 21.52
C ILE A 105 2.99 5.14 22.54
N ASN A 106 3.36 3.91 22.18
CA ASN A 106 3.33 2.77 23.08
C ASN A 106 4.60 1.91 22.96
N PRO A 107 5.61 2.16 23.81
CA PRO A 107 6.86 1.40 23.82
C PRO A 107 6.72 -0.05 24.29
N SER A 108 5.60 -0.39 24.93
CA SER A 108 5.36 -1.75 25.47
C SER A 108 4.77 -2.70 24.43
N ARG A 109 4.16 -2.16 23.36
CA ARG A 109 3.61 -2.96 22.27
C ARG A 109 4.72 -3.56 21.44
N THR A 110 4.58 -4.84 21.09
CA THR A 110 5.41 -5.45 20.04
C THR A 110 4.78 -5.20 18.67
N TRP A 111 5.43 -4.37 17.86
CA TRP A 111 5.09 -4.13 16.47
C TRP A 111 5.98 -4.96 15.54
N ASN A 112 5.39 -5.86 14.77
CA ASN A 112 6.14 -6.62 13.76
C ASN A 112 6.00 -5.93 12.42
N PHE A 113 6.95 -5.05 12.07
CA PHE A 113 6.98 -4.44 10.74
C PHE A 113 7.52 -5.44 9.71
N VAL A 114 6.62 -6.08 8.97
CA VAL A 114 6.93 -7.14 8.01
C VAL A 114 7.26 -6.52 6.66
N GLU A 115 8.54 -6.58 6.31
CA GLU A 115 9.07 -6.07 5.06
C GLU A 115 8.92 -7.06 3.91
N ILE A 116 7.84 -6.91 3.15
CA ILE A 116 7.51 -7.74 2.01
C ILE A 116 8.17 -7.16 0.76
N ASN A 117 9.25 -7.77 0.32
CA ASN A 117 10.04 -7.33 -0.83
C ASN A 117 9.72 -8.21 -2.04
N VAL A 118 9.37 -7.59 -3.16
CA VAL A 118 8.92 -8.29 -4.39
C VAL A 118 9.78 -7.89 -5.58
N VAL A 119 10.34 -8.89 -6.25
CA VAL A 119 11.13 -8.69 -7.49
C VAL A 119 10.25 -8.84 -8.73
N LEU A 120 10.69 -8.27 -9.85
CA LEU A 120 9.88 -8.27 -11.09
C LEU A 120 9.54 -9.69 -11.58
N GLU A 121 10.48 -10.63 -11.51
CA GLU A 121 10.25 -12.00 -11.97
C GLU A 121 9.22 -12.74 -11.11
N GLU A 122 9.25 -12.50 -9.79
CA GLU A 122 8.25 -13.02 -8.87
C GLU A 122 6.86 -12.42 -9.15
N LEU A 123 6.77 -11.10 -9.33
CA LEU A 123 5.52 -10.43 -9.71
C LEU A 123 4.94 -11.05 -10.98
N LYS A 124 5.73 -11.16 -12.05
CA LYS A 124 5.27 -11.72 -13.33
C LYS A 124 4.75 -13.14 -13.17
N LYS A 125 5.51 -13.98 -12.45
CA LYS A 125 5.15 -15.38 -12.20
C LYS A 125 3.83 -15.49 -11.43
N MET A 126 3.73 -14.84 -10.27
CA MET A 126 2.54 -14.95 -9.43
C MET A 126 1.31 -14.31 -10.10
N ARG A 127 1.51 -13.22 -10.85
CA ARG A 127 0.43 -12.61 -11.62
C ARG A 127 -0.14 -13.54 -12.67
N GLN A 128 0.72 -14.22 -13.42
CA GLN A 128 0.28 -15.15 -14.48
C GLN A 128 -0.38 -16.41 -13.90
N GLN A 129 0.14 -16.92 -12.78
CA GLN A 129 -0.30 -18.19 -12.20
C GLN A 129 -1.57 -18.09 -11.36
N CYS A 130 -1.84 -16.92 -10.77
CA CYS A 130 -2.86 -16.78 -9.73
C CYS A 130 -3.57 -15.43 -9.76
N ILE A 131 -2.84 -14.31 -9.65
CA ILE A 131 -3.45 -13.01 -9.32
C ILE A 131 -4.39 -12.52 -10.44
N ASN A 132 -4.10 -12.82 -11.71
CA ASN A 132 -4.99 -12.48 -12.83
C ASN A 132 -6.41 -13.05 -12.66
N HIS A 133 -6.54 -14.29 -12.18
CA HIS A 133 -7.83 -14.94 -11.93
C HIS A 133 -8.58 -14.29 -10.77
N LEU A 134 -7.86 -13.79 -9.76
CA LEU A 134 -8.45 -13.13 -8.58
C LEU A 134 -8.91 -11.70 -8.88
N ILE A 135 -8.30 -11.02 -9.85
CA ILE A 135 -8.66 -9.65 -10.24
C ILE A 135 -9.91 -9.62 -11.14
N TYR A 136 -10.07 -10.58 -12.05
CA TYR A 136 -11.26 -10.72 -12.91
C TYR A 136 -12.56 -10.51 -12.12
N PRO A 137 -13.60 -9.81 -12.57
CA PRO A 137 -13.82 -9.32 -13.92
C PRO A 137 -13.16 -7.97 -14.21
N LEU A 138 -12.43 -7.40 -13.24
CA LEU A 138 -11.70 -6.17 -13.47
C LEU A 138 -10.50 -6.44 -14.40
N ASP A 139 -10.20 -5.49 -15.28
CA ASP A 139 -9.25 -5.71 -16.36
C ASP A 139 -8.36 -4.50 -16.64
N THR A 140 -8.37 -3.46 -15.81
CA THR A 140 -7.57 -2.25 -16.07
C THR A 140 -6.16 -2.34 -15.49
N VAL A 141 -5.25 -1.48 -15.97
CA VAL A 141 -3.89 -1.35 -15.42
C VAL A 141 -3.92 -0.93 -13.94
N LEU A 142 -4.91 -0.15 -13.54
CA LEU A 142 -5.12 0.20 -12.13
C LEU A 142 -5.42 -1.05 -11.31
N ASP A 143 -6.32 -1.90 -11.79
CA ASP A 143 -6.75 -3.12 -11.11
C ASP A 143 -5.60 -4.12 -10.97
N ASP A 144 -4.80 -4.30 -12.02
CA ASP A 144 -3.53 -5.07 -12.01
C ASP A 144 -2.60 -4.57 -10.90
N SER A 145 -2.34 -3.25 -10.89
CA SER A 145 -1.36 -2.66 -9.99
C SER A 145 -1.79 -2.68 -8.52
N ILE A 146 -3.04 -2.37 -8.22
CA ILE A 146 -3.58 -2.40 -6.86
C ILE A 146 -3.72 -3.85 -6.40
N GLY A 147 -4.27 -4.71 -7.26
CA GLY A 147 -4.53 -6.10 -6.92
C GLY A 147 -3.25 -6.87 -6.61
N CYS A 148 -2.22 -6.71 -7.44
CA CYS A 148 -0.91 -7.31 -7.16
C CYS A 148 -0.30 -6.76 -5.86
N ALA A 149 -0.34 -5.44 -5.63
CA ALA A 149 0.22 -4.87 -4.42
C ALA A 149 -0.46 -5.41 -3.15
N ILE A 150 -1.79 -5.48 -3.14
CA ILE A 150 -2.56 -5.99 -2.01
C ILE A 150 -2.32 -7.49 -1.81
N TRP A 151 -2.35 -8.31 -2.88
CA TRP A 151 -2.07 -9.74 -2.79
C TRP A 151 -0.69 -10.02 -2.18
N PHE A 152 0.36 -9.36 -2.70
CA PHE A 152 1.70 -9.52 -2.12
C PHE A 152 1.76 -9.02 -0.69
N ALA A 153 1.12 -7.91 -0.34
CA ALA A 153 1.09 -7.42 1.04
C ALA A 153 0.37 -8.41 1.98
N SER A 154 -0.77 -8.95 1.56
CA SER A 154 -1.59 -9.85 2.38
C SER A 154 -0.96 -11.22 2.55
N ARG A 155 -0.03 -11.67 1.68
CA ARG A 155 0.73 -12.92 1.90
C ARG A 155 1.42 -12.97 3.26
N GLY A 156 1.82 -11.81 3.78
CA GLY A 156 2.45 -11.67 5.09
C GLY A 156 3.81 -12.34 5.23
N GLU A 157 4.48 -12.64 4.10
CA GLU A 157 5.82 -13.26 4.05
C GLU A 157 6.86 -12.22 3.63
N GLY A 158 7.82 -11.99 4.51
CA GLY A 158 8.85 -10.98 4.33
C GLY A 158 9.92 -11.07 5.41
N PHE A 159 10.48 -9.93 5.79
CA PHE A 159 11.53 -9.82 6.80
C PHE A 159 11.12 -8.87 7.92
N ILE A 160 11.40 -9.21 9.17
CA ILE A 160 11.31 -8.26 10.28
C ILE A 160 12.73 -7.85 10.68
N SER A 161 12.91 -6.58 11.04
CA SER A 161 14.18 -6.11 11.63
C SER A 161 14.07 -6.17 13.15
N ASN A 162 14.96 -6.93 13.79
CA ASN A 162 15.10 -6.92 15.24
C ASN A 162 16.55 -6.56 15.59
N ARG A 163 16.76 -5.38 16.20
CA ARG A 163 18.10 -4.87 16.57
C ARG A 163 19.10 -4.84 15.41
N GLY A 164 18.62 -4.56 14.19
CA GLY A 164 19.46 -4.47 12.99
C GLY A 164 19.66 -5.79 12.24
N GLU A 165 19.25 -6.94 12.80
CA GLU A 165 19.23 -8.21 12.07
C GLU A 165 17.89 -8.38 11.34
N LEU A 166 17.96 -8.69 10.05
CA LEU A 166 16.79 -9.08 9.26
C LEU A 166 16.54 -10.58 9.43
N LYS A 167 15.32 -10.93 9.84
CA LYS A 167 14.90 -12.32 10.00
C LYS A 167 13.69 -12.61 9.11
N PRO A 168 13.70 -13.70 8.32
CA PRO A 168 12.51 -14.14 7.61
C PRO A 168 11.34 -14.31 8.57
N TYR A 169 10.17 -13.83 8.18
CA TYR A 169 8.97 -13.87 8.99
C TYR A 169 7.74 -14.12 8.12
N LYS A 170 6.84 -14.96 8.62
CA LYS A 170 5.52 -15.19 8.05
C LYS A 170 4.47 -14.86 9.10
N SER A 171 3.67 -13.85 8.80
CA SER A 171 2.58 -13.37 9.64
C SER A 171 1.54 -14.48 9.89
N PRO A 172 1.35 -14.91 11.15
CA PRO A 172 0.32 -15.91 11.49
C PRO A 172 -1.09 -15.32 11.53
N ALA A 173 -1.21 -13.98 11.47
CA ALA A 173 -2.49 -13.27 11.58
C ALA A 173 -3.49 -13.77 10.55
N LYS A 174 -4.73 -13.99 11.00
CA LYS A 174 -5.84 -14.41 10.16
C LYS A 174 -6.75 -13.26 9.78
N VAL A 175 -6.71 -12.17 10.54
CA VAL A 175 -7.46 -10.95 10.26
C VAL A 175 -6.50 -9.88 9.74
N VAL A 176 -6.86 -9.22 8.64
CA VAL A 176 -6.12 -8.11 8.05
C VAL A 176 -7.01 -6.87 8.03
N LEU A 177 -6.65 -5.85 8.80
CA LEU A 177 -7.32 -4.55 8.78
C LEU A 177 -6.81 -3.72 7.61
N THR A 178 -7.74 -3.07 6.89
CA THR A 178 -7.43 -2.26 5.71
C THR A 178 -7.95 -0.83 5.85
N GLY A 179 -7.24 0.13 5.25
CA GLY A 179 -7.66 1.54 5.20
C GLY A 179 -8.68 1.88 4.10
N ILE A 180 -9.21 0.87 3.40
CA ILE A 180 -10.17 1.05 2.29
C ILE A 180 -11.46 1.67 2.85
N GLY A 181 -12.05 2.60 2.08
CA GLY A 181 -13.24 3.36 2.48
C GLY A 181 -12.94 4.72 3.08
N ALA A 182 -11.73 4.95 3.60
CA ALA A 182 -11.35 6.25 4.17
C ALA A 182 -11.29 7.35 3.10
N ASP A 183 -10.82 7.03 1.89
CA ASP A 183 -10.64 8.02 0.84
C ASP A 183 -11.96 8.44 0.20
N GLU A 184 -12.81 7.46 -0.06
CA GLU A 184 -14.12 7.58 -0.68
C GLU A 184 -15.07 8.40 0.20
N GLN A 185 -14.94 8.31 1.52
CA GLN A 185 -15.81 9.06 2.45
C GLN A 185 -15.25 10.41 2.88
N LEU A 186 -13.92 10.57 2.90
CA LEU A 186 -13.25 11.74 3.51
C LEU A 186 -12.47 12.60 2.52
N ALA A 187 -12.86 12.56 1.25
CA ALA A 187 -12.25 13.34 0.18
C ALA A 187 -10.72 13.12 0.04
N GLY A 188 -10.25 11.88 0.13
CA GLY A 188 -8.82 11.55 0.16
C GLY A 188 -8.08 11.64 -1.19
N TYR A 189 -8.76 11.37 -2.30
CA TYR A 189 -8.16 11.37 -3.64
C TYR A 189 -7.88 12.78 -4.19
N SER A 190 -6.79 12.93 -4.94
CA SER A 190 -6.47 14.22 -5.59
C SER A 190 -7.54 14.69 -6.57
N ARG A 191 -8.31 13.76 -7.17
CA ARG A 191 -9.44 14.08 -8.06
C ARG A 191 -10.60 14.77 -7.33
N HIS A 192 -10.79 14.50 -6.04
CA HIS A 192 -11.80 15.20 -5.24
C HIS A 192 -11.51 16.71 -5.17
N ARG A 193 -10.24 17.09 -5.03
CA ARG A 193 -9.83 18.48 -5.09
C ARG A 193 -10.06 19.11 -6.46
N VAL A 194 -9.88 18.35 -7.54
CA VAL A 194 -10.20 18.81 -8.89
C VAL A 194 -11.71 19.01 -9.05
N CYS A 195 -12.52 18.06 -8.57
CA CYS A 195 -13.98 18.16 -8.57
C CYS A 195 -14.44 19.38 -7.77
N PHE A 196 -13.98 19.54 -6.52
CA PHE A 196 -14.29 20.69 -5.67
C PHE A 196 -13.97 22.03 -6.32
N LYS A 197 -12.81 22.16 -6.97
CA LYS A 197 -12.45 23.41 -7.68
C LYS A 197 -13.37 23.73 -8.85
N LYS A 198 -13.97 22.71 -9.47
CA LYS A 198 -14.80 22.85 -10.66
C LYS A 198 -16.29 22.97 -10.34
N HIS A 199 -16.75 22.25 -9.31
CA HIS A 199 -18.17 22.04 -9.00
C HIS A 199 -18.54 22.38 -7.55
N GLY A 200 -17.61 22.93 -6.76
CA GLY A 200 -17.87 23.32 -5.37
C GLY A 200 -18.10 22.14 -4.43
N LEU A 201 -18.72 22.41 -3.28
CA LEU A 201 -19.02 21.39 -2.27
C LEU A 201 -20.10 20.41 -2.72
N GLU A 202 -21.09 20.87 -3.48
CA GLU A 202 -22.19 20.04 -3.98
C GLU A 202 -21.67 18.95 -4.93
N GLY A 203 -20.90 19.32 -5.96
CA GLY A 203 -20.31 18.33 -6.86
C GLY A 203 -19.28 17.42 -6.18
N LEU A 204 -18.61 17.88 -5.11
CA LEU A 204 -17.80 17.00 -4.28
C LEU A 204 -18.67 15.96 -3.55
N ASN A 205 -19.83 16.34 -3.04
CA ASN A 205 -20.76 15.40 -2.39
C ASN A 205 -21.21 14.30 -3.34
N GLU A 206 -21.65 14.69 -4.54
CA GLU A 206 -22.09 13.75 -5.57
C GLU A 206 -20.97 12.78 -5.98
N GLU A 207 -19.73 13.28 -6.08
CA GLU A 207 -18.56 12.44 -6.41
C GLU A 207 -18.28 11.41 -5.30
N LEU A 208 -18.32 11.81 -4.02
CA LEU A 208 -18.08 10.90 -2.89
C LEU A 208 -19.22 9.87 -2.73
N GLU A 209 -20.47 10.29 -2.91
CA GLU A 209 -21.65 9.41 -2.88
C GLU A 209 -21.57 8.35 -3.98
N MET A 210 -21.26 8.77 -5.22
CA MET A 210 -21.06 7.85 -6.36
C MET A 210 -19.94 6.84 -6.10
N GLU A 211 -18.87 7.24 -5.42
CA GLU A 211 -17.76 6.34 -5.08
C GLU A 211 -18.15 5.31 -4.03
N LEU A 212 -18.84 5.75 -2.98
CA LEU A 212 -19.32 4.87 -1.93
C LEU A 212 -20.30 3.83 -2.51
N ASP A 213 -21.21 4.25 -3.38
CA ASP A 213 -22.16 3.35 -4.07
C ASP A 213 -21.46 2.26 -4.89
N ARG A 214 -20.30 2.59 -5.48
CA ARG A 214 -19.55 1.68 -6.37
C ARG A 214 -18.47 0.88 -5.64
N ILE A 215 -18.19 1.16 -4.36
CA ILE A 215 -17.04 0.63 -3.63
C ILE A 215 -17.02 -0.90 -3.62
N SER A 216 -18.20 -1.53 -3.54
CA SER A 216 -18.37 -2.98 -3.57
C SER A 216 -17.77 -3.61 -4.84
N SER A 217 -18.11 -3.05 -6.00
CA SER A 217 -17.65 -3.53 -7.32
C SER A 217 -16.24 -3.08 -7.68
N ARG A 218 -15.80 -1.92 -7.18
CA ARG A 218 -14.50 -1.31 -7.56
C ARG A 218 -13.34 -1.74 -6.67
N ASN A 219 -13.60 -1.96 -5.39
CA ASN A 219 -12.59 -2.28 -4.39
C ASN A 219 -12.89 -3.62 -3.72
N LEU A 220 -14.01 -3.72 -3.00
CA LEU A 220 -14.23 -4.81 -2.05
C LEU A 220 -14.22 -6.19 -2.70
N GLY A 221 -14.87 -6.37 -3.86
CA GLY A 221 -14.88 -7.65 -4.55
C GLY A 221 -13.51 -8.11 -5.02
N ARG A 222 -12.66 -7.20 -5.51
CA ARG A 222 -11.24 -7.51 -5.80
C ARG A 222 -10.54 -7.85 -4.50
N ASP A 223 -10.51 -6.91 -3.56
CA ASP A 223 -9.67 -6.95 -2.36
C ASP A 223 -9.99 -8.16 -1.45
N ASP A 224 -11.26 -8.57 -1.37
CA ASP A 224 -11.68 -9.79 -0.69
C ASP A 224 -10.99 -11.04 -1.26
N ARG A 225 -11.03 -11.23 -2.59
CA ARG A 225 -10.46 -12.42 -3.24
C ARG A 225 -8.95 -12.51 -3.14
N ILE A 226 -8.25 -11.40 -3.34
CA ILE A 226 -6.77 -11.37 -3.22
C ILE A 226 -6.28 -11.46 -1.78
N ILE A 227 -7.03 -10.98 -0.79
CA ILE A 227 -6.68 -11.21 0.63
C ILE A 227 -7.03 -12.64 1.05
N GLY A 228 -8.20 -13.12 0.64
CA GLY A 228 -8.73 -14.45 0.93
C GLY A 228 -7.89 -15.60 0.39
N ASP A 229 -7.22 -15.43 -0.76
CA ASP A 229 -6.31 -16.42 -1.36
C ASP A 229 -5.16 -16.84 -0.41
N HIS A 230 -4.79 -15.96 0.53
CA HIS A 230 -3.79 -16.26 1.57
C HIS A 230 -4.39 -16.83 2.86
N GLY A 231 -5.67 -17.21 2.86
CA GLY A 231 -6.39 -17.70 4.04
C GLY A 231 -6.46 -16.66 5.15
N LYS A 232 -6.61 -15.39 4.76
CA LYS A 232 -6.78 -14.22 5.64
C LYS A 232 -8.11 -13.55 5.33
N GLU A 233 -8.78 -13.06 6.36
CA GLU A 233 -10.03 -12.30 6.26
C GLU A 233 -9.74 -10.81 6.31
N ALA A 234 -10.21 -10.07 5.31
CA ALA A 234 -10.13 -8.62 5.29
C ALA A 234 -11.21 -8.01 6.20
N ARG A 235 -10.84 -7.01 6.99
CA ARG A 235 -11.79 -6.17 7.73
C ARG A 235 -11.58 -4.71 7.35
N PHE A 236 -12.68 -3.96 7.30
CA PHE A 236 -12.72 -2.61 6.74
C PHE A 236 -13.26 -1.62 7.78
N PRO A 237 -12.46 -1.18 8.77
CA PRO A 237 -12.94 -0.32 9.86
C PRO A 237 -13.64 0.96 9.41
N PHE A 238 -13.23 1.54 8.27
CA PHE A 238 -13.87 2.74 7.72
C PHE A 238 -15.22 2.45 7.06
N LEU A 239 -15.53 1.20 6.76
CA LEU A 239 -16.81 0.77 6.15
C LEU A 239 -17.71 0.05 7.14
N ASP A 240 -17.37 0.11 8.43
CA ASP A 240 -18.30 -0.27 9.48
C ASP A 240 -19.56 0.61 9.41
N GLU A 241 -20.73 0.00 9.58
CA GLU A 241 -22.03 0.67 9.35
C GLU A 241 -22.21 1.89 10.26
N ASP A 242 -21.74 1.83 11.50
CA ASP A 242 -21.82 2.95 12.44
C ASP A 242 -20.87 4.09 12.03
N VAL A 243 -19.68 3.75 11.53
CA VAL A 243 -18.72 4.73 11.01
C VAL A 243 -19.26 5.42 9.75
N VAL A 244 -19.81 4.65 8.82
CA VAL A 244 -20.42 5.18 7.59
C VAL A 244 -21.62 6.07 7.91
N SER A 245 -22.50 5.60 8.80
CA SER A 245 -23.67 6.37 9.27
C SER A 245 -23.24 7.69 9.90
N PHE A 246 -22.26 7.66 10.80
CA PHE A 246 -21.71 8.86 11.43
C PHE A 246 -21.14 9.83 10.39
N LEU A 247 -20.28 9.38 9.48
CA LEU A 247 -19.67 10.24 8.47
C LEU A 247 -20.68 10.81 7.47
N ASN A 248 -21.75 10.07 7.14
CA ASN A 248 -22.82 10.55 6.27
C ASN A 248 -23.72 11.58 6.96
N SER A 249 -23.83 11.56 8.29
CA SER A 249 -24.56 12.58 9.04
C SER A 249 -23.85 13.95 9.07
N LEU A 250 -22.55 13.98 8.77
CA LEU A 250 -21.74 15.20 8.82
C LEU A 250 -21.73 15.96 7.48
N PRO A 251 -21.77 17.29 7.51
CA PRO A 251 -21.52 18.09 6.31
C PRO A 251 -20.07 17.89 5.83
N ILE A 252 -19.85 17.99 4.50
CA ILE A 252 -18.50 17.78 3.92
C ILE A 252 -17.45 18.74 4.49
N SER A 253 -17.84 19.96 4.82
CA SER A 253 -16.94 20.96 5.42
C SER A 253 -16.32 20.51 6.74
N GLU A 254 -16.97 19.61 7.48
CA GLU A 254 -16.40 19.00 8.69
C GLU A 254 -15.50 17.81 8.38
N LYS A 255 -15.75 17.11 7.25
CA LYS A 255 -14.96 15.96 6.80
C LYS A 255 -13.65 16.37 6.13
N ALA A 256 -13.68 17.43 5.32
CA ALA A 256 -12.55 17.92 4.53
C ALA A 256 -12.65 19.42 4.23
N ASP A 257 -11.51 20.10 4.22
CA ASP A 257 -11.38 21.48 3.73
C ASP A 257 -10.38 21.53 2.57
N LEU A 258 -10.89 21.41 1.35
CA LEU A 258 -10.07 21.36 0.15
C LEU A 258 -9.57 22.75 -0.32
N THR A 259 -9.80 23.81 0.47
CA THR A 259 -9.11 25.10 0.30
C THR A 259 -7.72 25.08 0.92
N LEU A 260 -7.52 24.27 1.97
CA LEU A 260 -6.23 24.08 2.64
C LEU A 260 -5.23 23.31 1.77
N PRO A 261 -3.92 23.43 2.06
CA PRO A 261 -2.87 22.71 1.33
C PRO A 261 -3.07 21.19 1.31
N ARG A 262 -2.48 20.54 0.30
CA ARG A 262 -2.49 19.08 0.17
C ARG A 262 -1.80 18.43 1.36
N GLY A 263 -2.43 17.41 1.93
CA GLY A 263 -1.95 16.73 3.14
C GLY A 263 -2.44 17.37 4.44
N ILE A 264 -3.21 18.44 4.36
CA ILE A 264 -3.88 19.06 5.50
C ILE A 264 -5.40 19.03 5.29
N GLY A 265 -5.86 19.48 4.12
CA GLY A 265 -7.28 19.65 3.82
C GLY A 265 -8.06 18.37 3.58
N GLU A 266 -7.45 17.39 2.90
CA GLU A 266 -8.07 16.08 2.69
C GLU A 266 -8.15 15.31 4.01
N LYS A 267 -9.27 14.62 4.28
CA LYS A 267 -9.47 13.80 5.49
C LYS A 267 -9.28 14.58 6.79
N LEU A 268 -9.75 15.83 6.83
CA LEU A 268 -9.55 16.73 7.96
C LEU A 268 -10.00 16.09 9.29
N ILE A 269 -11.21 15.54 9.34
CA ILE A 269 -11.73 14.88 10.56
C ILE A 269 -10.85 13.71 11.01
N LEU A 270 -10.34 12.90 10.07
CA LEU A 270 -9.46 11.78 10.38
C LEU A 270 -8.09 12.26 10.89
N ARG A 271 -7.58 13.37 10.37
CA ARG A 271 -6.32 13.97 10.85
C ARG A 271 -6.48 14.53 12.26
N LEU A 272 -7.64 15.10 12.59
CA LEU A 272 -7.96 15.55 13.94
C LEU A 272 -8.05 14.35 14.90
N ALA A 273 -8.80 13.31 14.53
CA ALA A 273 -8.87 12.07 15.31
C ALA A 273 -7.48 11.43 15.49
N ALA A 274 -6.63 11.43 14.46
CA ALA A 274 -5.27 10.93 14.55
C ALA A 274 -4.43 11.71 15.59
N LYS A 275 -4.57 13.03 15.65
CA LYS A 275 -3.91 13.84 16.68
C LYS A 275 -4.38 13.49 18.09
N GLU A 276 -5.67 13.23 18.28
CA GLU A 276 -6.20 12.75 19.56
C GLU A 276 -5.67 11.36 19.95
N LEU A 277 -5.32 10.53 18.96
CA LEU A 277 -4.62 9.25 19.17
C LEU A 277 -3.12 9.42 19.47
N GLY A 278 -2.60 10.64 19.53
CA GLY A 278 -1.18 10.94 19.78
C GLY A 278 -0.30 10.91 18.52
N LEU A 279 -0.88 10.73 17.33
CA LEU A 279 -0.16 10.80 16.07
C LEU A 279 0.18 12.26 15.72
N THR A 280 1.34 12.46 15.13
CA THR A 280 1.92 13.78 14.83
C THR A 280 2.34 13.88 13.38
N ALA A 281 3.50 13.33 13.01
CA ALA A 281 4.11 13.47 11.68
C ALA A 281 3.23 12.85 10.59
N SER A 282 2.58 11.71 10.87
CA SER A 282 1.67 11.06 9.93
C SER A 282 0.43 11.92 9.60
N THR A 283 0.01 12.80 10.51
CA THR A 283 -1.21 13.63 10.36
C THR A 283 -1.10 14.71 9.29
N ILE A 284 0.11 15.00 8.79
CA ILE A 284 0.35 15.98 7.72
C ILE A 284 0.81 15.33 6.41
N LEU A 285 0.85 13.99 6.34
CA LEU A 285 1.27 13.30 5.13
C LEU A 285 0.18 13.39 4.05
N PRO A 286 0.53 13.81 2.82
CA PRO A 286 -0.39 13.77 1.70
C PRO A 286 -0.64 12.32 1.29
N LYS A 287 -1.87 12.03 0.86
CA LYS A 287 -2.21 10.71 0.33
C LYS A 287 -1.27 10.33 -0.81
N ARG A 288 -0.77 9.10 -0.73
CA ARG A 288 -0.16 8.37 -1.83
C ARG A 288 -0.92 7.05 -2.00
N ALA A 289 -1.35 6.74 -3.23
CA ALA A 289 -2.00 5.46 -3.50
C ALA A 289 -0.95 4.34 -3.55
N VAL A 290 -1.33 3.14 -3.10
CA VAL A 290 -0.41 2.00 -2.90
C VAL A 290 0.38 1.66 -4.15
N GLN A 291 -0.22 1.74 -5.34
CA GLN A 291 0.45 1.42 -6.60
C GLN A 291 1.61 2.36 -6.93
N PHE A 292 1.56 3.61 -6.45
CA PHE A 292 2.64 4.58 -6.60
C PHE A 292 3.64 4.50 -5.45
N GLY A 293 3.15 4.23 -4.25
CA GLY A 293 3.93 4.18 -3.03
C GLY A 293 4.81 2.95 -2.88
N SER A 294 4.32 1.80 -3.34
CA SER A 294 5.06 0.53 -3.42
C SER A 294 5.95 0.43 -4.66
N ARG A 295 5.81 1.35 -5.62
CA ARG A 295 6.48 1.42 -6.93
C ARG A 295 6.05 0.41 -8.01
N ILE A 296 5.02 -0.39 -7.79
CA ILE A 296 4.52 -1.33 -8.81
C ILE A 296 4.06 -0.65 -10.10
N ALA A 297 3.39 0.52 -10.03
CA ALA A 297 2.81 1.18 -11.21
C ALA A 297 3.82 1.61 -12.27
N LYS A 298 5.11 1.66 -11.94
CA LYS A 298 6.20 2.06 -12.86
C LYS A 298 7.19 0.92 -13.14
N LEU A 299 6.85 -0.30 -12.75
CA LEU A 299 7.79 -1.41 -12.79
C LEU A 299 8.00 -1.96 -14.21
N GLU A 300 6.93 -1.98 -15.02
CA GLU A 300 6.95 -2.60 -16.35
C GLU A 300 6.75 -1.59 -17.50
N SER A 301 5.87 -0.61 -17.36
CA SER A 301 5.60 0.39 -18.40
C SER A 301 5.35 1.77 -17.80
N ASN A 302 5.91 2.80 -18.44
CA ASN A 302 5.64 4.20 -18.10
C ASN A 302 4.63 4.86 -19.06
N ARG A 303 4.10 4.12 -20.04
CA ARG A 303 3.25 4.67 -21.11
C ARG A 303 1.77 4.33 -20.97
N GLU A 304 1.44 3.31 -20.19
CA GLU A 304 0.05 2.90 -19.96
C GLU A 304 -0.65 3.86 -19.00
N LYS A 305 -1.92 4.17 -19.28
CA LYS A 305 -2.79 4.89 -18.35
C LYS A 305 -3.47 3.89 -17.43
N ALA A 306 -3.82 4.37 -16.24
CA ALA A 306 -4.51 3.57 -15.22
C ALA A 306 -5.84 2.96 -15.73
N SER A 307 -6.55 3.66 -16.62
CA SER A 307 -7.82 3.23 -17.21
C SER A 307 -7.69 2.29 -18.41
N ASP A 308 -6.47 2.08 -18.93
CA ASP A 308 -6.28 1.23 -20.10
C ASP A 308 -6.54 -0.23 -19.71
N THR A 309 -7.11 -1.02 -20.63
CA THR A 309 -7.21 -2.47 -20.47
C THR A 309 -5.81 -3.07 -20.35
N CYS A 310 -5.58 -3.82 -19.28
CA CYS A 310 -4.33 -4.46 -18.96
C CYS A 310 -4.17 -5.75 -19.76
N SER A 311 -3.27 -5.75 -20.74
CA SER A 311 -2.91 -6.96 -21.48
C SER A 311 -2.35 -8.08 -20.60
N ARG A 312 -1.79 -7.74 -19.43
CA ARG A 312 -1.16 -8.68 -18.48
C ARG A 312 -2.18 -9.45 -17.64
N LEU A 313 -3.43 -8.98 -17.60
CA LEU A 313 -4.54 -9.68 -16.93
C LEU A 313 -5.33 -10.58 -17.89
N LYS A 314 -5.06 -10.53 -19.20
CA LYS A 314 -5.73 -11.39 -20.15
C LYS A 314 -5.39 -12.84 -19.85
N LEU A 315 -6.42 -13.64 -19.56
CA LEU A 315 -6.33 -15.08 -19.54
C LEU A 315 -5.97 -15.50 -20.97
N PHE A 316 -4.79 -16.09 -21.17
CA PHE A 316 -4.54 -16.79 -22.43
C PHE A 316 -5.61 -17.87 -22.52
N SER A 317 -6.44 -17.81 -23.56
CA SER A 317 -7.32 -18.92 -23.91
C SER A 317 -6.43 -20.16 -23.97
N VAL A 318 -6.75 -21.14 -23.15
CA VAL A 318 -6.21 -22.49 -23.33
C VAL A 318 -6.95 -23.01 -24.55
N ASP A 319 -6.34 -22.87 -25.71
CA ASP A 319 -6.73 -23.59 -26.93
C ASP A 319 -6.50 -25.10 -26.73
#